data_AF-A0A3D0NYU0-F1
#
_entry.id   AF-A0A3D0NYU0-F1
#
_cell.length_a   1.000
_cell.length_b   1.000
_cell.length_c   1.000
_cell.angle_alpha   90.00
_cell.angle_beta   90.00
_cell.angle_gamma   90.00
#
_symmetry.space_group_name_H-M   'P 1'
#
loop_
_entity.id
_entity.type
_entity.pdbx_description
1 polymer ?
#
loop_
_entity_poly.entity_id
_entity_poly.type
_entity_poly.pdbx_seq_one_letter_code
_entity_poly.pdbx_strand_id
1 'polypeptide(L)'
;MINHRVQKYIDHSFCSEYLFRDWEAFLDFIYEEGCRVSSILWWEHCKKNFQHGYGGYSDPDDREWMYSETWLHEDGFEEKSLADIKAYIHETRAHGLILGDKYISHDLVPSFYLADEQTPV
;
A
#
# COMPACT_ATOMS: atom_id res chain seq x y z
N MET A 1 6.30 5.47 -18.48
CA MET A 1 5.93 6.84 -18.08
C MET A 1 4.54 6.78 -17.46
N ILE A 2 4.38 7.14 -16.18
CA ILE A 2 3.05 7.05 -15.52
C ILE A 2 2.07 8.01 -16.21
N ASN A 3 0.86 7.52 -16.51
CA ASN A 3 -0.18 8.31 -17.16
C ASN A 3 -0.48 9.59 -16.36
N HIS A 4 -0.63 10.73 -17.04
CA HIS A 4 -0.90 12.03 -16.43
C HIS A 4 -2.09 12.04 -15.46
N ARG A 5 -3.13 11.22 -15.70
CA ARG A 5 -4.28 11.07 -14.80
C ARG A 5 -3.90 10.38 -13.51
N VAL A 6 -3.09 9.32 -13.60
CA VAL A 6 -2.56 8.58 -12.46
C VAL A 6 -1.61 9.45 -11.66
N GLN A 7 -0.72 10.18 -12.31
CA GLN A 7 0.17 11.14 -11.64
C GLN A 7 -0.62 12.20 -10.88
N LYS A 8 -1.65 12.78 -11.49
CA LYS A 8 -2.50 13.78 -10.83
C LYS A 8 -3.23 13.21 -9.60
N TYR A 9 -3.65 11.95 -9.65
CA TYR A 9 -4.28 11.29 -8.50
C TYR A 9 -3.27 11.02 -7.37
N ILE A 10 -2.07 10.60 -7.75
CA ILE A 10 -0.93 10.43 -6.86
C ILE A 10 -0.55 11.75 -6.19
N ASP A 11 -0.58 12.88 -6.90
CA ASP A 11 -0.25 14.19 -6.33
C ASP A 11 -1.24 14.63 -5.23
N HIS A 12 -2.37 13.94 -5.09
CA HIS A 12 -3.33 14.09 -3.99
C HIS A 12 -3.09 13.13 -2.81
N SER A 13 -2.09 12.25 -2.86
CA SER A 13 -1.74 11.39 -1.72
C SER A 13 -1.21 12.22 -0.56
N PHE A 14 -1.54 11.85 0.67
CA PHE A 14 -1.08 12.57 1.86
C PHE A 14 0.36 12.22 2.26
N CYS A 15 0.98 11.24 1.60
CA CYS A 15 2.38 10.86 1.78
C CYS A 15 3.04 10.41 0.47
N SER A 16 4.38 10.43 0.45
CA SER A 16 5.22 10.02 -0.68
C SER A 16 5.10 8.53 -1.04
N GLU A 17 4.55 7.73 -0.14
CA GLU A 17 4.45 6.28 -0.29
C GLU A 17 3.08 5.85 -0.84
N TYR A 18 2.28 6.76 -1.40
CA TYR A 18 1.00 6.42 -2.03
C TYR A 18 0.06 5.58 -1.13
N LEU A 19 -0.03 5.96 0.15
CA LEU A 19 -1.00 5.38 1.07
C LEU A 19 -2.41 5.91 0.75
N PHE A 20 -3.35 5.00 0.56
CA PHE A 20 -4.75 5.32 0.33
C PHE A 20 -5.62 4.55 1.31
N ARG A 21 -6.51 5.26 2.04
CA ARG A 21 -7.52 4.59 2.87
C ARG A 21 -8.46 3.73 2.01
N ASP A 22 -8.81 4.25 0.84
CA ASP A 22 -9.60 3.55 -0.18
C ASP A 22 -8.68 2.99 -1.27
N TRP A 23 -7.86 2.03 -0.87
CA TRP A 23 -6.89 1.38 -1.76
C TRP A 23 -7.59 0.58 -2.88
N GLU A 24 -8.82 0.09 -2.67
CA GLU A 24 -9.57 -0.64 -3.68
C GLU A 24 -9.95 0.27 -4.85
N ALA A 25 -10.50 1.46 -4.57
CA ALA A 25 -10.83 2.43 -5.61
C ALA A 25 -9.58 2.91 -6.36
N PHE A 26 -8.45 3.06 -5.65
CA PHE A 26 -7.18 3.38 -6.30
C PHE A 26 -6.73 2.27 -7.26
N LEU A 27 -6.80 1.00 -6.84
CA LEU A 27 -6.46 -0.14 -7.69
C LEU A 27 -7.35 -0.23 -8.93
N ASP A 28 -8.67 -0.07 -8.76
CA ASP A 28 -9.61 -0.06 -9.89
C ASP A 28 -9.22 1.02 -10.90
N PHE A 29 -8.93 2.23 -10.42
CA PHE A 29 -8.55 3.36 -11.25
C PHE A 29 -7.25 3.12 -12.02
N ILE A 30 -6.17 2.67 -11.37
CA ILE A 30 -4.88 2.48 -12.07
C ILE A 30 -4.94 1.34 -13.08
N TYR A 31 -5.73 0.29 -12.82
CA TYR A 31 -5.91 -0.82 -13.76
C TYR A 31 -6.77 -0.41 -14.96
N GLU A 32 -7.78 0.45 -14.76
CA GLU A 32 -8.55 1.09 -15.85
C GLU A 32 -7.65 1.93 -16.76
N GLU A 33 -6.69 2.66 -16.17
CA GLU A 33 -5.70 3.48 -16.91
C GLU A 33 -4.55 2.67 -17.52
N GLY A 34 -4.57 1.33 -17.40
CA GLY A 34 -3.58 0.43 -18.01
C GLY A 34 -2.28 0.27 -17.21
N CYS A 35 -2.18 0.85 -16.00
CA CYS A 35 -1.03 0.67 -15.13
C CYS A 35 -1.04 -0.70 -14.43
N ARG A 36 0.12 -1.11 -13.93
CA ARG A 36 0.30 -2.33 -13.13
C ARG A 36 1.06 -2.02 -11.86
N VAL A 37 0.78 -2.79 -10.82
CA VAL A 37 1.53 -2.75 -9.56
C VAL A 37 2.79 -3.59 -9.74
N SER A 38 3.95 -3.09 -9.36
CA SER A 38 5.20 -3.86 -9.31
C SER A 38 5.42 -4.48 -7.94
N SER A 39 5.20 -3.69 -6.89
CA SER A 39 5.36 -4.14 -5.51
C SER A 39 4.41 -3.45 -4.54
N ILE A 40 4.17 -4.11 -3.41
CA ILE A 40 3.35 -3.63 -2.31
C ILE A 40 4.22 -3.55 -1.05
N LEU A 41 4.28 -2.38 -0.43
CA LEU A 41 4.82 -2.18 0.91
C LEU A 41 3.66 -2.04 1.89
N TRP A 42 3.79 -2.62 3.08
CA TRP A 42 2.73 -2.65 4.07
C TRP A 42 3.01 -1.74 5.25
N TRP A 43 1.97 -1.06 5.67
CA TRP A 43 1.93 -0.16 6.81
C TRP A 43 0.92 -0.68 7.81
N GLU A 44 1.16 -0.41 9.08
CA GLU A 44 0.23 -0.66 10.16
C GLU A 44 -0.42 0.66 10.57
N HIS A 45 -1.74 0.72 10.56
CA HIS A 45 -2.46 1.82 11.18
C HIS A 45 -2.60 1.57 12.68
N CYS A 46 -1.83 2.27 13.49
CA CYS A 46 -1.83 2.09 14.95
C CYS A 46 -1.73 3.41 15.69
N LYS A 47 -1.97 3.39 17.00
CA LYS A 47 -1.63 4.54 17.84
C LYS A 47 -0.11 4.69 17.93
N LYS A 48 0.36 5.92 18.00
CA LYS A 48 1.79 6.27 18.08
C LYS A 48 2.52 5.60 19.24
N ASN A 49 1.86 5.42 20.37
CA ASN A 49 2.44 4.77 21.54
C ASN A 49 2.50 3.23 21.43
N PHE A 50 1.89 2.64 20.40
CA PHE A 50 1.97 1.22 20.06
C PHE A 50 2.79 0.95 18.80
N GLN A 51 3.51 1.95 18.28
CA GLN A 51 4.38 1.79 17.13
C GLN A 51 5.47 0.74 17.41
N HIS A 52 5.54 -0.29 16.56
CA HIS A 52 6.62 -1.28 16.59
C HIS A 52 7.66 -1.06 15.47
N GLY A 53 7.34 -0.27 14.44
CA GLY A 53 8.22 0.05 13.31
C GLY A 53 9.18 1.22 13.55
N TYR A 54 10.00 1.55 12.54
CA TYR A 54 11.08 2.56 12.63
C TYR A 54 10.65 4.00 12.35
N GLY A 55 9.42 4.19 11.88
CA GLY A 55 8.90 5.49 11.51
C GLY A 55 7.53 5.35 10.87
N GLY A 56 6.99 6.48 10.42
CA GLY A 56 5.70 6.47 9.77
C GLY A 56 5.12 7.85 9.58
N TYR A 57 3.96 7.87 8.93
CA TYR A 57 3.20 9.08 8.68
C TYR A 57 2.13 9.23 9.76
N SER A 58 2.02 10.41 10.36
CA SER A 58 0.87 10.69 11.22
C SER A 58 -0.42 10.61 10.41
N ASP A 59 -1.48 10.06 11.00
CA ASP A 59 -2.78 10.12 10.36
C ASP A 59 -3.21 11.60 10.27
N PRO A 60 -3.56 12.10 9.06
CA PRO A 60 -3.97 13.49 8.89
C PRO A 60 -5.28 13.82 9.61
N ASP A 61 -6.13 12.83 9.87
CA ASP A 61 -7.43 12.99 10.52
C ASP A 61 -7.37 12.76 12.04
N ASP A 62 -6.37 12.03 12.53
CA ASP A 62 -6.20 11.77 13.96
C ASP A 62 -4.72 11.80 14.40
N ARG A 63 -4.37 12.80 15.21
CA ARG A 63 -2.99 13.03 15.66
C ARG A 63 -2.47 11.95 16.62
N GLU A 64 -3.31 11.14 17.23
CA GLU A 64 -2.88 10.02 18.08
C GLU A 64 -2.48 8.79 17.25
N TRP A 65 -2.90 8.73 15.99
CA TRP A 65 -2.69 7.60 15.09
C TRP A 65 -1.62 7.87 14.05
N MET A 66 -1.09 6.80 13.50
CA MET A 66 -0.08 6.82 12.46
C MET A 66 -0.14 5.57 11.59
N TYR A 67 0.51 5.66 10.43
CA TYR A 67 0.85 4.53 9.58
C TYR A 67 2.31 4.18 9.82
N SER A 68 2.57 3.12 10.59
CA SER A 68 3.92 2.61 10.91
C SER A 68 4.39 1.63 9.84
N GLU A 69 5.62 1.78 9.37
CA GLU A 69 6.20 0.84 8.40
C GLU A 69 6.40 -0.55 9.02
N THR A 70 6.01 -1.62 8.31
CA THR A 70 5.99 -3.00 8.84
C THR A 70 7.12 -3.89 8.34
N TRP A 71 8.04 -3.38 7.52
CA TRP A 71 9.08 -4.15 6.78
C TRP A 71 8.53 -5.21 5.81
N LEU A 72 7.23 -5.45 5.79
CA LEU A 72 6.59 -6.36 4.87
C LEU A 72 6.48 -5.68 3.51
N HIS A 73 7.31 -6.13 2.58
CA HIS A 73 7.37 -5.68 1.20
C HIS A 73 7.39 -6.91 0.30
N GLU A 74 6.58 -6.90 -0.75
CA GLU A 74 6.52 -7.99 -1.72
C GLU A 74 6.50 -7.41 -3.13
N ASP A 75 7.30 -7.99 -4.03
CA ASP A 75 7.43 -7.64 -5.44
C ASP A 75 6.83 -8.72 -6.35
N GLY A 76 6.96 -8.57 -7.67
CA GLY A 76 6.47 -9.56 -8.63
C GLY A 76 4.97 -9.49 -8.91
N PHE A 77 4.37 -8.30 -8.77
CA PHE A 77 2.95 -8.06 -9.03
C PHE A 77 2.64 -7.65 -10.48
N GLU A 78 3.66 -7.45 -11.32
CA GLU A 78 3.52 -6.81 -12.64
C GLU A 78 2.56 -7.56 -13.57
N GLU A 79 2.61 -8.89 -13.51
CA GLU A 79 1.81 -9.80 -14.33
C GLU A 79 0.50 -10.22 -13.66
N LYS A 80 0.22 -9.74 -12.42
CA LYS A 80 -0.98 -10.14 -11.68
C LYS A 80 -2.21 -9.37 -12.16
N SER A 81 -3.34 -10.07 -12.24
CA SER A 81 -4.62 -9.43 -12.50
C SER A 81 -5.07 -8.59 -11.30
N LEU A 82 -5.92 -7.60 -11.55
CA LEU A 82 -6.54 -6.79 -10.49
C LEU A 82 -7.21 -7.66 -9.42
N ALA A 83 -7.89 -8.75 -9.84
CA ALA A 83 -8.54 -9.68 -8.94
C ALA A 83 -7.54 -10.41 -8.04
N ASP A 84 -6.40 -10.83 -8.59
CA ASP A 84 -5.34 -11.51 -7.83
C ASP A 84 -4.68 -10.56 -6.83
N ILE A 85 -4.46 -9.30 -7.20
CA ILE A 85 -3.92 -8.29 -6.28
C ILE A 85 -4.89 -8.02 -5.14
N LYS A 86 -6.18 -7.81 -5.43
CA LYS A 86 -7.21 -7.61 -4.40
C LYS A 86 -7.29 -8.82 -3.47
N ALA A 87 -7.29 -10.04 -4.01
CA ALA A 87 -7.30 -11.27 -3.22
C ALA A 87 -6.08 -11.37 -2.30
N TYR A 88 -4.87 -11.10 -2.83
CA TYR A 88 -3.64 -11.06 -2.04
C TYR A 88 -3.73 -10.05 -0.89
N ILE A 89 -4.19 -8.82 -1.14
CA ILE A 89 -4.31 -7.79 -0.10
C ILE A 89 -5.29 -8.23 0.98
N HIS A 90 -6.47 -8.76 0.60
CA HIS A 90 -7.42 -9.26 1.59
C HIS A 90 -6.87 -10.41 2.42
N GLU A 91 -6.16 -11.36 1.79
CA GLU A 91 -5.54 -12.49 2.48
C GLU A 91 -4.46 -12.02 3.46
N THR A 92 -3.56 -11.11 3.04
CA THR A 92 -2.52 -10.56 3.91
C THR A 92 -3.11 -9.78 5.09
N ARG A 93 -4.17 -8.98 4.87
CA ARG A 93 -4.88 -8.28 5.96
C ARG A 93 -5.58 -9.26 6.92
N ALA A 94 -6.17 -10.33 6.40
CA ALA A 94 -6.83 -11.35 7.21
C ALA A 94 -5.83 -12.14 8.07
N HIS A 95 -4.68 -12.51 7.50
CA HIS A 95 -3.59 -13.14 8.26
C HIS A 95 -2.96 -12.19 9.28
N GLY A 96 -2.82 -10.91 8.91
CA GLY A 96 -2.18 -9.89 9.73
C GLY A 96 -0.65 -9.99 9.74
N LEU A 97 -0.01 -8.98 10.31
CA LEU A 97 1.42 -8.93 10.56
C LEU A 97 1.71 -9.58 11.91
N ILE A 98 2.50 -10.66 11.89
CA ILE A 98 2.93 -11.36 13.10
C ILE A 98 4.41 -11.05 13.37
N LEU A 99 4.71 -10.33 14.45
CA LEU A 99 6.08 -10.05 14.88
C LEU A 99 6.41 -10.84 16.15
N GLY A 100 7.16 -11.94 15.97
CA GLY A 100 7.47 -12.87 17.04
C GLY A 100 6.21 -13.50 17.66
N ASP A 101 6.30 -13.92 18.92
CA ASP A 101 5.25 -14.74 19.54
C ASP A 101 4.09 -13.93 20.16
N LYS A 102 4.15 -12.60 20.11
CA LYS A 102 3.28 -11.74 20.94
C LYS A 102 2.58 -10.61 20.20
N TYR A 103 3.03 -10.27 19.00
CA TYR A 103 2.46 -9.17 18.26
C TYR A 103 1.74 -9.67 17.03
N ILE A 104 0.45 -9.33 16.92
CA ILE A 104 -0.35 -9.55 15.73
C ILE A 104 -1.08 -8.24 15.44
N SER A 105 -0.89 -7.71 14.24
CA SER A 105 -1.63 -6.56 13.73
C SER A 105 -2.48 -6.95 12.54
N HIS A 106 -3.76 -6.60 12.56
CA HIS A 106 -4.68 -6.80 11.45
C HIS A 106 -5.05 -5.50 10.73
N ASP A 107 -4.57 -4.36 11.22
CA ASP A 107 -4.89 -3.05 10.62
C ASP A 107 -3.83 -2.65 9.59
N LEU A 108 -3.60 -3.57 8.65
CA LEU A 108 -2.62 -3.40 7.59
C LEU A 108 -3.20 -2.58 6.43
N VAL A 109 -2.39 -1.65 5.94
CA VAL A 109 -2.70 -0.71 4.86
C VAL A 109 -1.62 -0.81 3.79
N PRO A 110 -1.98 -1.12 2.53
CA PRO A 110 -1.00 -1.23 1.46
C PRO A 110 -0.61 0.14 0.89
N SER A 111 0.66 0.27 0.56
CA SER A 111 1.20 1.26 -0.39
C SER A 111 1.63 0.55 -1.66
N PHE A 112 1.51 1.22 -2.81
CA PHE A 112 1.70 0.62 -4.13
C PHE A 112 2.84 1.28 -4.89
N TYR A 113 3.79 0.47 -5.36
CA TYR A 113 4.71 0.89 -6.40
C TYR A 113 4.18 0.40 -7.74
N LEU A 114 4.25 1.26 -8.75
CA LEU A 114 3.78 0.94 -10.09
C LEU A 114 4.94 0.41 -10.94
N ALA A 115 4.62 -0.51 -11.86
CA ALA A 115 5.56 -0.93 -12.89
C ALA A 115 5.80 0.25 -13.85
N ASP A 116 7.07 0.59 -14.09
CA ASP A 116 7.41 1.48 -15.20
C ASP A 116 6.96 0.83 -16.52
N GLU A 117 6.35 1.62 -17.43
CA GLU A 117 6.02 1.13 -18.76
C GLU A 117 7.23 0.42 -19.37
N GLN A 118 7.02 -0.84 -19.76
CA GLN A 118 7.97 -1.60 -20.56
C GLN A 118 8.48 -0.70 -21.68
N THR A 119 9.78 -0.43 -21.68
CA THR A 119 10.42 0.12 -22.87
C THR A 119 10.31 -0.99 -23.92
N PRO A 120 9.66 -0.79 -25.08
CA PRO A 120 9.71 -1.78 -26.12
C PRO A 120 11.18 -1.95 -26.51
N VAL A 121 11.68 -3.19 -26.43
CA VAL A 121 13.00 -3.58 -26.93
C VAL A 121 12.97 -3.62 -28.45
#